data_AF-A0A9P6ZV09-F1
#
_entry.id   AF-A0A9P6ZV09-F1
#
_cell.length_a   1.000
_cell.length_b   1.000
_cell.length_c   1.000
_cell.angle_alpha   90.00
_cell.angle_beta   90.00
_cell.angle_gamma   90.00
#
_symmetry.space_group_name_H-M   'P 1'
#
loop_
_entity.id
_entity.type
_entity.pdbx_description
1 polymer ?
#
loop_
_entity_poly.entity_id
_entity_poly.type
_entity_poly.pdbx_seq_one_letter_code
_entity_poly.pdbx_strand_id
1 'polypeptide(L)'
;TISLDGEDVDNDIHVFLQHSFTELRSRHPDFPQPTADKLTRLANRAGRRFIVASTMMKFVDDGYNDPRDRLELMLELTNELLPGTEVYKLYNCILATCSDPNRAYQHLSIVAALTDPLPISQILKLLGPGQGSDIATVLVQLRSFMDISTDSSKPVNIYHSSIRDYVSDFSNCTLPGLQPITAPHSVLAHSSLR
;
A
#
# COMPACT_ATOMS: atom_id res chain seq x y z
N THR A 1 -17.59 -21.28 -21.82
CA THR A 1 -17.02 -19.98 -22.23
C THR A 1 -17.32 -19.03 -21.11
N ILE A 2 -16.32 -18.68 -20.29
CA ILE A 2 -16.50 -17.72 -19.20
C ILE A 2 -16.58 -16.35 -19.88
N SER A 3 -17.74 -15.71 -19.83
CA SER A 3 -17.97 -14.42 -20.47
C SER A 3 -17.38 -13.35 -19.56
N LEU A 4 -16.24 -12.78 -19.96
CA LEU A 4 -15.65 -11.62 -19.29
C LEU A 4 -16.40 -10.35 -19.70
N ASP A 5 -17.70 -10.32 -19.45
CA ASP A 5 -18.49 -9.10 -19.63
C ASP A 5 -18.27 -8.19 -18.42
N GLY A 6 -18.29 -6.87 -18.63
CA GLY A 6 -17.95 -5.90 -17.59
C GLY A 6 -18.80 -5.99 -16.31
N GLU A 7 -20.01 -6.54 -16.41
CA GLU A 7 -20.90 -6.80 -15.26
C GLU A 7 -20.37 -7.94 -14.37
N ASP A 8 -19.69 -8.93 -14.94
CA ASP A 8 -19.12 -10.07 -14.20
C ASP A 8 -17.95 -9.61 -13.31
N VAL A 9 -17.11 -8.71 -13.85
CA VAL A 9 -15.94 -8.18 -13.11
C VAL A 9 -16.36 -7.25 -11.96
N ASP A 10 -17.40 -6.43 -12.14
CA ASP A 10 -17.94 -5.59 -11.07
C ASP A 10 -18.50 -6.44 -9.93
N ASN A 11 -19.19 -7.54 -10.28
CA ASN A 11 -19.70 -8.50 -9.31
C ASN A 11 -18.56 -9.23 -8.57
N ASP A 12 -17.50 -9.64 -9.27
CA ASP A 12 -16.37 -10.33 -8.64
C ASP A 12 -15.61 -9.45 -7.64
N ILE A 13 -15.45 -8.15 -7.92
CA ILE A 13 -14.85 -7.22 -6.93
C ILE A 13 -15.73 -7.10 -5.70
N HIS A 14 -17.05 -7.05 -5.89
CA HIS A 14 -18.00 -7.03 -4.78
C HIS A 14 -17.87 -8.28 -3.91
N VAL A 15 -17.82 -9.46 -4.52
CA VAL A 15 -17.62 -10.75 -3.85
C VAL A 15 -16.26 -10.77 -3.13
N PHE A 16 -15.19 -10.30 -3.78
CA PHE A 16 -13.87 -10.19 -3.18
C PHE A 16 -13.88 -9.30 -1.93
N LEU A 17 -14.52 -8.13 -1.99
CA LEU A 17 -14.62 -7.23 -0.84
C LEU A 17 -15.43 -7.85 0.30
N GLN A 18 -16.58 -8.46 0.00
CA GLN A 18 -17.40 -9.17 0.99
C GLN A 18 -16.62 -10.27 1.70
N HIS A 19 -15.89 -11.09 0.93
CA HIS A 19 -15.03 -12.12 1.47
C HIS A 19 -13.90 -11.52 2.34
N SER A 20 -13.23 -10.48 1.84
CA SER A 20 -12.15 -9.80 2.58
C SER A 20 -12.62 -9.20 3.91
N PHE A 21 -13.82 -8.62 3.96
CA PHE A 21 -14.40 -8.13 5.22
C PHE A 21 -14.85 -9.26 6.15
N THR A 22 -15.23 -10.41 5.60
CA THR A 22 -15.51 -11.61 6.42
C THR A 22 -14.24 -12.11 7.10
N GLU A 23 -13.13 -12.16 6.36
CA GLU A 23 -11.80 -12.51 6.89
C GLU A 23 -11.25 -11.46 7.86
N LEU A 24 -11.55 -10.18 7.65
CA LEU A 24 -11.21 -9.14 8.62
C LEU A 24 -11.96 -9.36 9.94
N ARG A 25 -13.25 -9.67 9.88
CA ARG A 25 -14.10 -9.91 11.05
C ARG A 25 -13.73 -11.17 11.82
N SER A 26 -13.18 -12.19 11.16
CA SER A 26 -12.70 -13.39 11.86
C SER A 26 -11.51 -13.07 12.78
N ARG A 27 -10.69 -12.07 12.43
CA ARG A 27 -9.57 -11.56 13.24
C ARG A 27 -9.94 -10.41 14.16
N HIS A 28 -11.00 -9.67 13.82
CA HIS A 28 -11.53 -8.55 14.61
C HIS A 28 -13.04 -8.77 14.86
N PRO A 29 -13.41 -9.61 15.86
CA PRO A 29 -14.82 -9.96 16.10
C PRO A 29 -15.74 -8.75 16.37
N ASP A 30 -15.19 -7.68 16.94
CA ASP A 30 -15.91 -6.43 17.23
C ASP A 30 -16.09 -5.52 16.01
N PHE A 31 -15.49 -5.85 14.86
CA PHE A 31 -15.65 -5.09 13.64
C PHE A 31 -17.05 -5.32 13.04
N PRO A 32 -17.86 -4.26 12.84
CA PRO A 32 -19.20 -4.40 12.31
C PRO A 32 -19.15 -4.81 10.83
N GLN A 33 -20.16 -5.55 10.38
CA GLN A 33 -20.33 -5.80 8.95
C GLN A 33 -20.49 -4.45 8.21
N PRO A 34 -19.68 -4.15 7.18
CA PRO A 34 -19.87 -2.94 6.40
C PRO A 34 -21.25 -2.93 5.74
N THR A 35 -21.85 -1.74 5.65
CA THR A 35 -23.12 -1.57 4.95
C THR A 35 -22.95 -1.85 3.46
N ALA A 36 -24.04 -2.24 2.80
CA ALA A 36 -24.05 -2.46 1.35
C ALA A 36 -23.55 -1.22 0.59
N ASP A 37 -23.94 -0.01 1.03
CA ASP A 37 -23.46 1.26 0.48
C ASP A 37 -21.92 1.40 0.51
N LYS A 38 -21.30 1.11 1.67
CA LYS A 38 -19.83 1.17 1.80
C LYS A 38 -19.14 0.19 0.85
N LEU A 39 -19.66 -1.02 0.73
CA LEU A 39 -19.14 -2.03 -0.20
C LEU A 39 -19.26 -1.57 -1.66
N THR A 40 -20.42 -1.05 -2.05
CA THR A 40 -20.66 -0.53 -3.41
C THR A 40 -19.76 0.64 -3.73
N ARG A 41 -19.55 1.56 -2.78
CA ARG A 41 -18.61 2.67 -2.96
C ARG A 41 -17.18 2.18 -3.19
N LEU A 42 -16.69 1.23 -2.38
CA LEU A 42 -15.36 0.64 -2.56
C LEU A 42 -15.24 -0.09 -3.90
N ALA A 43 -16.23 -0.90 -4.27
CA ALA A 43 -16.24 -1.64 -5.54
C ALA A 43 -16.21 -0.69 -6.76
N ASN A 44 -17.06 0.34 -6.76
CA ASN A 44 -17.10 1.34 -7.81
C ASN A 44 -15.76 2.07 -7.96
N ARG A 45 -15.09 2.38 -6.83
CA ARG A 45 -13.79 3.06 -6.82
C ARG A 45 -12.65 2.14 -7.25
N ALA A 46 -12.74 0.85 -6.94
CA ALA A 46 -11.82 -0.14 -7.47
C ALA A 46 -11.93 -0.25 -9.00
N GLY A 47 -13.10 0.05 -9.56
CA GLY A 47 -13.26 0.29 -11.00
C GLY A 47 -12.77 -0.87 -11.85
N ARG A 48 -13.21 -2.09 -11.52
CA ARG A 48 -12.82 -3.36 -12.17
C ARG A 48 -11.35 -3.76 -12.02
N ARG A 49 -10.61 -3.14 -11.09
CA ARG A 49 -9.21 -3.47 -10.79
C ARG A 49 -9.09 -4.13 -9.41
N PHE A 50 -8.92 -5.44 -9.39
CA PHE A 50 -8.66 -6.19 -8.14
C PHE A 50 -7.47 -5.67 -7.34
N ILE A 51 -6.44 -5.17 -8.01
CA ILE A 51 -5.29 -4.57 -7.33
C ILE A 51 -5.69 -3.36 -6.49
N VAL A 52 -6.62 -2.53 -6.96
CA VAL A 52 -7.11 -1.36 -6.24
C VAL A 52 -7.91 -1.83 -5.02
N ALA A 53 -8.85 -2.75 -5.22
CA ALA A 53 -9.63 -3.34 -4.12
C ALA A 53 -8.75 -4.04 -3.06
N SER A 54 -7.75 -4.81 -3.50
CA SER A 54 -6.81 -5.49 -2.61
C SER A 54 -5.95 -4.51 -1.83
N THR A 55 -5.46 -3.44 -2.48
CA THR A 55 -4.69 -2.39 -1.80
C THR A 55 -5.54 -1.64 -0.78
N MET A 56 -6.80 -1.32 -1.11
CA MET A 56 -7.77 -0.74 -0.16
C MET A 56 -7.93 -1.65 1.06
N MET A 57 -8.15 -2.96 0.85
CA MET A 57 -8.30 -3.90 1.97
C MET A 57 -7.04 -4.01 2.82
N LYS A 58 -5.85 -4.02 2.22
CA LYS A 58 -4.57 -4.05 2.95
C LYS A 58 -4.28 -2.76 3.73
N PHE A 59 -4.86 -1.64 3.31
CA PHE A 59 -4.81 -0.40 4.06
C PHE A 59 -5.78 -0.41 5.25
N VAL A 60 -7.00 -0.93 5.02
CA VAL A 60 -8.01 -1.12 6.08
C VAL A 60 -7.50 -2.08 7.15
N ASP A 61 -6.86 -3.16 6.71
CA ASP A 61 -6.33 -4.24 7.52
C ASP A 61 -4.80 -4.19 7.62
N ASP A 62 -4.27 -3.06 8.07
CA ASP A 62 -2.81 -2.92 8.20
C ASP A 62 -2.23 -3.63 9.44
N GLY A 63 -3.09 -4.17 10.31
CA GLY A 63 -2.72 -4.88 11.53
C GLY A 63 -2.11 -4.00 12.63
N TYR A 64 -2.17 -2.67 12.46
CA TYR A 64 -1.59 -1.71 13.39
C TYR A 64 -2.60 -0.67 13.88
N ASN A 65 -3.43 -0.14 12.98
CA ASN A 65 -4.46 0.84 13.27
C ASN A 65 -5.83 0.17 13.49
N ASP A 66 -6.79 0.89 14.09
CA ASP A 66 -8.16 0.39 14.19
C ASP A 66 -8.78 0.27 12.78
N PRO A 67 -9.22 -0.93 12.36
CA PRO A 67 -9.75 -1.13 11.01
C PRO A 67 -11.01 -0.32 10.72
N ARG A 68 -11.75 0.12 11.75
CA ARG A 68 -12.92 1.01 11.60
C ARG A 68 -12.49 2.39 11.13
N ASP A 69 -11.50 2.97 11.80
CA ASP A 69 -10.95 4.28 11.44
C ASP A 69 -10.31 4.24 10.05
N ARG A 70 -9.62 3.14 9.74
CA ARG A 70 -8.99 2.93 8.43
C ARG A 70 -10.00 2.75 7.30
N LEU A 71 -11.13 2.09 7.55
CA LEU A 71 -12.23 1.98 6.58
C LEU A 71 -12.83 3.35 6.28
N GLU A 72 -13.14 4.16 7.30
CA GLU A 72 -13.69 5.50 7.08
C GLU A 72 -12.69 6.39 6.33
N LEU A 73 -11.43 6.38 6.75
CA LEU A 73 -10.36 7.11 6.08
C LEU A 73 -10.20 6.68 4.62
N MET A 74 -10.25 5.37 4.33
CA MET A 74 -10.20 4.88 2.95
C MET A 74 -11.40 5.36 2.14
N LEU A 75 -12.61 5.36 2.72
CA LEU A 75 -13.82 5.87 2.05
C LEU A 75 -13.76 7.37 1.76
N GLU A 76 -13.12 8.15 2.64
CA GLU A 76 -12.88 9.58 2.52
C GLU A 76 -11.82 9.88 1.45
N LEU A 77 -10.63 9.28 1.57
CA LEU A 77 -9.52 9.47 0.62
C LEU A 77 -9.92 9.13 -0.81
N THR A 78 -10.79 8.14 -0.96
CA THR A 78 -11.23 7.66 -2.27
C THR A 78 -12.51 8.34 -2.75
N ASN A 79 -13.01 9.34 -2.03
CA ASN A 79 -14.28 9.99 -2.36
C ASN A 79 -14.24 10.76 -3.68
N GLU A 80 -13.09 11.35 -4.01
CA GLU A 80 -12.87 12.09 -5.25
C GLU A 80 -12.32 11.20 -6.38
N LEU A 81 -12.07 9.92 -6.10
CA LEU A 81 -11.58 8.99 -7.11
C LEU A 81 -12.72 8.56 -8.03
N LEU A 82 -12.58 8.87 -9.31
CA LEU A 82 -13.53 8.47 -10.34
C LEU A 82 -13.52 6.93 -10.52
N PRO A 83 -14.63 6.30 -10.92
CA PRO A 83 -14.63 4.89 -11.28
C PRO A 83 -13.55 4.58 -12.33
N GLY A 84 -12.81 3.49 -12.12
CA GLY A 84 -11.67 3.13 -12.98
C GLY A 84 -10.39 3.92 -12.69
N THR A 85 -10.32 4.58 -11.54
CA THR A 85 -9.16 5.36 -11.08
C THR A 85 -7.84 4.63 -11.30
N GLU A 86 -6.88 5.40 -11.79
CA GLU A 86 -5.51 4.97 -11.95
C GLU A 86 -4.92 4.55 -10.60
N VAL A 87 -4.36 3.34 -10.55
CA VAL A 87 -3.75 2.73 -9.36
C VAL A 87 -2.81 3.69 -8.60
N TYR A 88 -2.07 4.52 -9.34
CA TYR A 88 -1.13 5.49 -8.75
C TYR A 88 -1.82 6.59 -7.96
N LYS A 89 -3.05 6.99 -8.29
CA LYS A 89 -3.82 7.93 -7.48
C LYS A 89 -4.17 7.34 -6.12
N LEU A 90 -4.53 6.06 -6.05
CA LEU A 90 -4.72 5.38 -4.76
C LEU A 90 -3.40 5.36 -3.97
N TYR A 91 -2.28 5.08 -4.62
CA TYR A 91 -0.96 5.09 -3.95
C TYR A 91 -0.60 6.48 -3.41
N ASN A 92 -0.86 7.54 -4.18
CA ASN A 92 -0.72 8.92 -3.72
C ASN A 92 -1.59 9.17 -2.47
N CYS A 93 -2.89 8.83 -2.52
CA CYS A 93 -3.80 9.00 -1.39
C CYS A 93 -3.28 8.30 -0.12
N ILE A 94 -2.80 7.07 -0.24
CA ILE A 94 -2.26 6.33 0.91
C ILE A 94 -0.98 6.99 1.44
N LEU A 95 -0.04 7.35 0.56
CA LEU A 95 1.21 8.00 0.96
C LEU A 95 0.98 9.34 1.65
N ALA A 96 -0.04 10.09 1.23
CA ALA A 96 -0.44 11.34 1.88
C ALA A 96 -0.88 11.16 3.35
N THR A 97 -1.27 9.94 3.75
CA THR A 97 -1.62 9.65 5.16
C THR A 97 -0.41 9.43 6.06
N CYS A 98 0.77 9.22 5.48
CA CYS A 98 1.99 9.03 6.25
C CYS A 98 2.41 10.33 6.95
N SER A 99 2.97 10.22 8.15
CA SER A 99 3.44 11.37 8.94
C SER A 99 4.46 12.24 8.19
N ASP A 100 5.27 11.61 7.34
CA ASP A 100 6.18 12.27 6.42
C ASP A 100 6.11 11.56 5.05
N PRO A 101 5.29 12.07 4.10
CA PRO A 101 5.13 11.45 2.79
C PRO A 101 6.42 11.40 1.96
N ASN A 102 7.34 12.36 2.14
CA ASN A 102 8.63 12.37 1.46
C ASN A 102 9.50 11.20 1.93
N ARG A 103 9.61 11.01 3.24
CA ARG A 103 10.36 9.90 3.83
C ARG A 103 9.70 8.56 3.55
N ALA A 104 8.38 8.51 3.58
CA ALA A 104 7.61 7.32 3.22
C ALA A 104 7.86 6.90 1.76
N TYR A 105 7.77 7.85 0.82
CA TYR A 105 8.08 7.59 -0.58
C TYR A 105 9.54 7.14 -0.75
N GLN A 106 10.50 7.83 -0.13
CA GLN A 106 11.92 7.45 -0.20
C GLN A 106 12.17 6.01 0.26
N HIS A 107 11.63 5.62 1.43
CA HIS A 107 11.81 4.28 1.97
C HIS A 107 11.09 3.22 1.15
N LEU A 108 9.89 3.52 0.62
CA LEU A 108 9.19 2.66 -0.31
C LEU A 108 10.04 2.42 -1.58
N SER A 109 10.60 3.48 -2.16
CA SER A 109 11.46 3.40 -3.35
C SER A 109 12.73 2.58 -3.09
N ILE A 110 13.33 2.70 -1.90
CA ILE A 110 14.50 1.90 -1.50
C ILE A 110 14.13 0.42 -1.44
N VAL A 111 13.05 0.07 -0.72
CA VAL A 111 12.59 -1.33 -0.61
C VAL A 111 12.23 -1.89 -1.99
N ALA A 112 11.62 -1.07 -2.86
CA ALA A 112 11.26 -1.44 -4.21
C ALA A 112 12.45 -1.61 -5.17
N ALA A 113 13.59 -1.01 -4.86
CA ALA A 113 14.82 -1.15 -5.66
C ALA A 113 15.65 -2.38 -5.27
N LEU A 114 15.34 -3.02 -4.14
CA LEU A 114 16.01 -4.27 -3.73
C LEU A 114 15.66 -5.39 -4.72
N THR A 115 16.69 -5.98 -5.31
CA THR A 115 16.58 -7.18 -6.15
C THR A 115 16.10 -8.36 -5.32
N ASP A 116 16.77 -8.60 -4.18
CA ASP A 116 16.39 -9.61 -3.20
C ASP A 116 15.73 -8.94 -1.98
N PRO A 117 14.50 -9.32 -1.62
CA PRO A 117 13.83 -8.84 -0.41
C PRO A 117 14.70 -9.05 0.85
N LEU A 118 14.83 -8.00 1.66
CA LEU A 118 15.66 -8.02 2.87
C LEU A 118 14.81 -7.85 4.15
N PRO A 119 15.24 -8.44 5.28
CA PRO A 119 14.67 -8.12 6.58
C PRO A 119 14.91 -6.67 6.97
N ILE A 120 14.01 -6.07 7.77
CA ILE A 120 14.12 -4.66 8.21
C ILE A 120 15.48 -4.40 8.87
N SER A 121 16.00 -5.33 9.66
CA SER A 121 17.31 -5.18 10.31
C SER A 121 18.47 -5.08 9.31
N GLN A 122 18.38 -5.76 8.16
CA GLN A 122 19.40 -5.70 7.11
C GLN A 122 19.25 -4.41 6.30
N ILE A 123 18.03 -3.98 6.02
CA ILE A 123 17.76 -2.67 5.38
C ILE A 123 18.32 -1.53 6.25
N LEU A 124 18.07 -1.56 7.56
CA LEU A 124 18.61 -0.57 8.50
C LEU A 124 20.13 -0.55 8.49
N LYS A 125 20.78 -1.71 8.50
CA LYS A 125 22.24 -1.82 8.42
C LYS A 125 22.79 -1.25 7.12
N LEU A 126 22.14 -1.58 6.00
CA LEU A 126 22.51 -1.09 4.68
C LEU A 126 22.42 0.44 4.63
N LEU A 127 21.31 1.02 5.08
CA LEU A 127 21.11 2.47 5.07
C LEU A 127 21.96 3.23 6.11
N GLY A 128 22.42 2.54 7.16
CA GLY A 128 23.21 3.10 8.24
C GLY A 128 22.42 4.08 9.14
N PRO A 129 23.06 4.63 10.18
CA PRO A 129 22.37 5.41 11.23
C PRO A 129 21.78 6.74 10.76
N GLY A 130 22.20 7.26 9.60
CA GLY A 130 21.62 8.48 9.03
C GLY A 130 20.29 8.20 8.35
N GLN A 131 20.32 7.44 7.24
CA GLN A 131 19.15 7.19 6.40
C GLN A 131 18.22 6.14 7.02
N GLY A 132 18.73 5.18 7.79
CA GLY A 132 17.97 4.04 8.32
C GLY A 132 17.40 4.21 9.73
N SER A 133 17.57 5.36 10.39
CA SER A 133 17.16 5.54 11.80
C SER A 133 15.64 5.46 12.02
N ASP A 134 14.85 5.87 11.04
CA ASP A 134 13.39 5.90 11.08
C ASP A 134 12.72 4.79 10.24
N ILE A 135 13.51 3.93 9.59
CA ILE A 135 13.02 2.95 8.60
C ILE A 135 11.90 2.07 9.18
N ALA A 136 12.08 1.52 10.38
CA ALA A 136 11.11 0.62 10.99
C ALA A 136 9.75 1.33 11.21
N THR A 137 9.80 2.55 11.75
CA THR A 137 8.61 3.36 12.03
C THR A 137 7.90 3.78 10.75
N VAL A 138 8.64 4.13 9.70
CA VAL A 138 8.06 4.54 8.42
C VAL A 138 7.47 3.34 7.67
N LEU A 139 8.15 2.19 7.64
CA LEU A 139 7.65 1.00 6.95
C LEU A 139 6.35 0.47 7.57
N VAL A 140 6.13 0.63 8.88
CA VAL A 140 4.86 0.27 9.52
C VAL A 140 3.67 1.05 8.92
N GLN A 141 3.88 2.30 8.49
CA GLN A 141 2.84 3.11 7.84
C GLN A 141 2.56 2.66 6.39
N LEU A 142 3.48 1.87 5.80
CA LEU A 142 3.44 1.41 4.42
C LEU A 142 2.97 -0.05 4.27
N ARG A 143 2.39 -0.64 5.32
CA ARG A 143 1.92 -2.04 5.34
C ARG A 143 0.85 -2.37 4.29
N SER A 144 0.21 -1.38 3.67
CA SER A 144 -0.68 -1.59 2.52
C SER A 144 0.08 -1.92 1.23
N PHE A 145 1.35 -1.51 1.12
CA PHE A 145 2.20 -1.71 -0.06
C PHE A 145 3.06 -2.97 0.03
N MET A 146 3.37 -3.41 1.25
CA MET A 146 4.32 -4.48 1.51
C MET A 146 3.91 -5.36 2.69
N ASP A 147 4.27 -6.64 2.59
CA ASP A 147 4.17 -7.59 3.68
C ASP A 147 5.30 -7.37 4.67
N ILE A 148 4.93 -7.04 5.91
CA ILE A 148 5.85 -6.88 7.02
C ILE A 148 5.48 -7.90 8.08
N SER A 149 6.24 -8.99 8.13
CA SER A 149 6.03 -10.02 9.14
C SER A 149 6.29 -9.50 10.54
N THR A 150 5.60 -10.08 11.53
CA THR A 150 5.91 -9.90 12.95
C THR A 150 7.26 -10.51 13.33
N ASP A 151 7.73 -11.50 12.55
CA ASP A 151 9.07 -12.04 12.64
C ASP A 151 10.06 -11.15 11.91
N SER A 152 10.87 -10.41 12.66
CA SER A 152 11.85 -9.45 12.13
C SER A 152 12.97 -10.08 11.30
N SER A 153 13.12 -11.41 11.33
CA SER A 153 14.09 -12.13 10.50
C SER A 153 13.59 -12.37 9.08
N LYS A 154 12.29 -12.21 8.82
CA LYS A 154 11.69 -12.42 7.50
C LYS A 154 11.86 -11.18 6.62
N PRO A 155 11.99 -11.38 5.30
CA PRO A 155 12.13 -10.28 4.37
C PRO A 155 10.85 -9.47 4.21
N VAL A 156 11.01 -8.17 3.94
CA VAL A 156 9.91 -7.27 3.56
C VAL A 156 9.62 -7.42 2.08
N ASN A 157 8.40 -7.82 1.72
CA ASN A 157 8.03 -8.10 0.34
C ASN A 157 7.00 -7.09 -0.17
N ILE A 158 7.26 -6.47 -1.33
CA ILE A 158 6.26 -5.66 -1.99
C ILE A 158 5.17 -6.56 -2.57
N TYR A 159 3.91 -6.20 -2.32
CA TYR A 159 2.78 -7.04 -2.70
C TYR A 159 2.53 -7.12 -4.21
N HIS A 160 2.82 -6.05 -4.96
CA HIS A 160 2.51 -6.00 -6.39
C HIS A 160 3.58 -5.24 -7.18
N SER A 161 3.88 -5.69 -8.40
CA SER A 161 4.90 -5.09 -9.27
C SER A 161 4.59 -3.63 -9.64
N SER A 162 3.32 -3.26 -9.78
CA SER A 162 2.91 -1.86 -10.05
C SER A 162 3.35 -0.87 -8.97
N ILE A 163 3.64 -1.33 -7.74
CA ILE A 163 4.22 -0.47 -6.70
C ILE A 163 5.67 -0.15 -7.07
N ARG A 164 6.41 -1.13 -7.63
CA ARG A 164 7.76 -0.92 -8.16
C ARG A 164 7.72 0.00 -9.37
N ASP A 165 6.78 -0.22 -10.29
CA ASP A 165 6.58 0.65 -11.46
C ASP A 165 6.28 2.09 -11.00
N TYR A 166 5.40 2.26 -10.02
CA TYR A 166 5.04 3.54 -9.42
C TYR A 166 6.24 4.30 -8.84
N VAL A 167 7.14 3.63 -8.12
CA VAL A 167 8.29 4.30 -7.49
C VAL A 167 9.56 4.30 -8.33
N SER A 168 9.56 3.65 -9.49
CA SER A 168 10.68 3.65 -10.44
C SER A 168 10.87 4.98 -11.16
N ASP A 169 9.80 5.76 -11.28
CA ASP A 169 9.80 7.10 -11.87
C ASP A 169 9.08 8.06 -10.93
N PHE A 170 9.79 9.12 -10.52
CA PHE A 170 9.26 10.13 -9.62
C PHE A 170 8.02 10.84 -10.20
N SER A 171 7.90 10.95 -11.52
CA SER A 171 6.76 11.59 -12.20
C SER A 171 5.44 10.82 -12.02
N ASN A 172 5.49 9.53 -11.69
CA ASN A 172 4.30 8.73 -11.37
C ASN A 172 3.66 9.14 -10.04
N CYS A 173 4.46 9.74 -9.13
CA CYS A 173 4.00 10.22 -7.85
C CYS A 173 3.70 11.72 -7.92
N THR A 174 2.42 12.08 -7.89
CA THR A 174 1.97 13.47 -8.08
C THR A 174 1.61 14.14 -6.76
N LEU A 175 2.17 13.70 -5.63
CA LEU A 175 1.87 14.31 -4.34
C LEU A 175 2.47 15.73 -4.25
N PRO A 176 1.66 16.75 -3.91
CA PRO A 176 2.16 18.11 -3.75
C PRO A 176 3.25 18.20 -2.67
N GLY A 177 4.36 18.87 -2.99
CA GLY A 177 5.45 19.10 -2.04
C GLY A 177 6.45 17.95 -1.90
N LEU A 178 6.31 16.86 -2.67
CA LEU A 178 7.37 15.87 -2.78
C LEU A 178 8.64 16.50 -3.37
N GLN A 179 9.75 16.30 -2.69
CA GLN A 179 11.08 16.70 -3.14
C GLN A 179 11.68 15.59 -3.98
N PRO A 180 12.45 15.92 -5.03
CA PRO A 180 13.25 14.93 -5.75
C PRO A 180 14.14 14.18 -4.77
N ILE A 181 14.00 12.86 -4.72
CA ILE A 181 14.83 12.00 -3.88
C ILE A 181 16.09 11.59 -4.63
N THR A 182 17.17 11.33 -3.89
CA THR A 182 18.32 10.61 -4.45
C THR A 182 17.84 9.26 -4.99
N ALA A 183 18.25 8.92 -6.21
CA ALA A 183 17.86 7.66 -6.84
C ALA A 183 18.15 6.48 -5.89
N PRO A 184 17.19 5.57 -5.66
CA PRO A 184 17.35 4.45 -4.74
C PRO A 184 18.60 3.61 -5.01
N HIS A 185 18.93 3.37 -6.28
CA HIS A 185 20.13 2.64 -6.66
C HIS A 185 21.42 3.35 -6.25
N SER A 186 21.47 4.68 -6.31
CA SER A 186 22.62 5.45 -5.82
C SER A 186 22.75 5.32 -4.31
N VAL A 187 21.65 5.41 -3.56
CA VAL A 187 21.63 5.20 -2.11
C VAL A 187 22.16 3.81 -1.76
N LEU A 188 21.60 2.77 -2.39
CA LEU A 188 22.00 1.37 -2.18
C LEU A 188 23.48 1.12 -2.55
N ALA A 189 23.97 1.69 -3.64
CA ALA A 189 25.36 1.57 -4.06
C ALA A 189 26.33 2.23 -3.06
N HIS A 190 26.04 3.46 -2.61
CA HIS A 190 26.83 4.13 -1.58
C HIS A 190 26.81 3.38 -0.25
N SER A 191 25.66 2.83 0.10
CA SER A 191 25.45 2.03 1.31
C SER A 191 26.17 0.69 1.30
N SER A 192 26.32 0.07 0.13
CA SER A 192 26.99 -1.24 0.00
C SER A 192 28.52 -1.17 0.06
N LEU A 193 29.10 0.04 -0.03
CA LEU A 193 30.54 0.29 0.04
C LEU A 193 31.04 0.58 1.47
N ARG A 194 30.14 0.55 2.46
CA ARG A 194 30.43 0.76 3.89
C ARG A 194 30.54 -0.58 4.62
#